data_AF-A0A7D9HXL9-F1
#
_entry.id   AF-A0A7D9HXL9-F1
#
_cell.length_a   1.000
_cell.length_b   1.000
_cell.length_c   1.000
_cell.angle_alpha   90.00
_cell.angle_beta   90.00
_cell.angle_gamma   90.00
#
_symmetry.space_group_name_H-M   'P 1'
#
loop_
_entity.id
_entity.type
_entity.pdbx_description
1 polymer ?
#
loop_
_entity_poly.entity_id
_entity_poly.type
_entity_poly.pdbx_seq_one_letter_code
_entity_poly.pdbx_strand_id
1 'polypeptide(L)'
;MASKTSMKEDKNTEKNEVLLHEGDGFMSTEQLTKCKNAVCMIRYETRCSNSGKRLLKRGSGFYAKAKIFGVEYCCIVTNNHVISCTEDALIAIAIFHYERENQGITVQLRPNKLFHTNKELDYSVIGVDEHQLSGANPQIFPIEYSEQPQASVGDDIFIFQHPMGMPKQFSYEKIIHIQHPFVYYIADTSEGSSGSPVLWKLQLMAIHKVGSEKDGYNKGTLFSEIINDLHIGCHFNNPNGISSKRGFNCVARNSPREMEENSSKRVCVENCNDEKSSELSKGANLLDETQFPKDEMLDKLSQECCSFYKKLARQLQVKHEKIEEISRDHINYGSLAEKSYQVLREWKESNAKPFTNQVLENALRNLELILIHVSL
;
A
#
# COMPACT_ATOMS: atom_id res chain seq x y z
N MET A 1 -23.75 50.40 55.66
CA MET A 1 -24.27 49.13 56.19
C MET A 1 -24.91 48.34 55.05
N ALA A 2 -24.66 47.03 55.04
CA ALA A 2 -25.25 45.97 54.21
C ALA A 2 -24.77 45.81 52.75
N SER A 3 -23.86 44.85 52.60
CA SER A 3 -23.40 44.16 51.39
C SER A 3 -24.43 43.17 50.82
N LYS A 4 -24.32 42.87 49.52
CA LYS A 4 -24.66 41.62 48.78
C LYS A 4 -24.35 41.89 47.29
N THR A 5 -23.18 41.59 46.73
CA THR A 5 -22.62 40.32 46.23
C THR A 5 -23.46 39.55 45.19
N SER A 6 -22.83 39.35 44.02
CA SER A 6 -23.04 38.30 42.99
C SER A 6 -24.05 38.56 41.87
N MET A 7 -23.55 38.87 40.67
CA MET A 7 -23.44 37.89 39.57
C MET A 7 -22.56 38.46 38.45
N LYS A 8 -21.51 37.72 38.09
CA LYS A 8 -20.68 37.92 36.90
C LYS A 8 -21.40 37.25 35.72
N GLU A 9 -21.57 37.96 34.62
CA GLU A 9 -21.72 37.35 33.30
C GLU A 9 -20.61 37.88 32.39
N ASP A 10 -19.51 37.12 32.34
CA ASP A 10 -18.53 37.21 31.27
C ASP A 10 -19.15 36.57 30.02
N LYS A 11 -19.61 37.38 29.07
CA LYS A 11 -19.89 36.93 27.69
C LYS A 11 -18.72 37.30 26.80
N ASN A 12 -17.68 36.47 26.88
CA ASN A 12 -16.65 36.38 25.87
C ASN A 12 -16.86 35.06 25.09
N THR A 13 -17.58 35.12 23.98
CA THR A 13 -17.64 34.03 23.00
C THR A 13 -17.96 34.62 21.64
N GLU A 14 -16.94 35.16 20.99
CA GLU A 14 -16.80 35.10 19.53
C GLU A 14 -15.33 34.89 19.22
N LYS A 15 -14.91 33.63 19.28
CA LYS A 15 -13.80 33.15 18.48
C LYS A 15 -14.27 31.87 17.82
N ASN A 16 -14.42 31.92 16.51
CA ASN A 16 -13.89 30.94 15.57
C ASN A 16 -14.15 31.47 14.16
N GLU A 17 -13.46 32.56 13.82
CA GLU A 17 -13.15 32.83 12.42
C GLU A 17 -12.18 31.73 11.99
N VAL A 18 -12.68 30.82 11.15
CA VAL A 18 -11.90 29.77 10.51
C VAL A 18 -10.93 30.46 9.56
N LEU A 19 -9.71 30.71 10.03
CA LEU A 19 -8.59 31.11 9.18
C LEU A 19 -8.18 29.91 8.33
N LEU A 20 -8.82 29.78 7.16
CA LEU A 20 -8.24 29.05 6.04
C LEU A 20 -6.91 29.77 5.69
N HIS A 21 -5.83 29.01 5.66
CA HIS A 21 -4.41 29.43 5.58
C HIS A 21 -4.07 30.64 4.69
N GLU A 22 -2.95 31.29 5.01
CA GLU A 22 -2.31 32.42 4.31
C GLU A 22 -1.93 32.08 2.84
N GLY A 23 -2.77 32.47 1.86
CA GLY A 23 -2.45 32.80 0.46
C GLY A 23 -2.12 31.64 -0.54
N ASP A 24 -2.83 31.43 -1.65
CA ASP A 24 -4.20 31.83 -2.01
C ASP A 24 -5.23 30.70 -1.79
N GLY A 25 -4.77 29.50 -1.41
CA GLY A 25 -5.59 28.40 -0.85
C GLY A 25 -6.67 27.83 -1.76
N PHE A 26 -6.76 28.26 -3.02
CA PHE A 26 -7.86 27.86 -3.90
C PHE A 26 -7.68 26.44 -4.43
N MET A 27 -8.69 25.61 -4.18
CA MET A 27 -8.78 24.26 -4.71
C MET A 27 -9.74 24.26 -5.90
N SER A 28 -9.35 23.63 -7.02
CA SER A 28 -10.18 23.60 -8.23
C SER A 28 -11.55 22.95 -7.94
N THR A 29 -12.63 23.69 -8.20
CA THR A 29 -14.00 23.17 -8.09
C THR A 29 -14.26 22.03 -9.07
N GLU A 30 -13.60 22.06 -10.22
CA GLU A 30 -13.65 21.00 -11.21
C GLU A 30 -12.97 19.73 -10.67
N GLN A 31 -11.77 19.87 -10.12
CA GLN A 31 -11.04 18.76 -9.50
C GLN A 31 -11.82 18.17 -8.33
N LEU A 32 -12.41 19.02 -7.49
CA LEU A 32 -13.24 18.63 -6.34
C LEU A 32 -14.44 17.80 -6.83
N THR A 33 -15.10 18.27 -7.88
CA THR A 33 -16.23 17.60 -8.50
C THR A 33 -15.82 16.27 -9.11
N LYS A 34 -14.68 16.21 -9.80
CA LYS A 34 -14.11 14.96 -10.36
C LYS A 34 -13.83 13.94 -9.25
N CYS A 35 -13.10 14.32 -8.22
CA CYS A 35 -12.78 13.46 -7.08
C CYS A 35 -14.06 12.96 -6.39
N LYS A 36 -15.02 13.84 -6.12
CA LYS A 36 -16.30 13.48 -5.51
C LYS A 36 -17.10 12.50 -6.37
N ASN A 37 -17.20 12.77 -7.67
CA ASN A 37 -17.99 11.95 -8.60
C ASN A 37 -17.34 10.59 -8.88
N ALA A 38 -16.02 10.47 -8.70
CA ALA A 38 -15.29 9.22 -8.83
C ALA A 38 -15.54 8.24 -7.67
N VAL A 39 -16.03 8.72 -6.52
CA VAL A 39 -16.32 7.85 -5.36
C VAL A 39 -17.68 7.17 -5.52
N CYS A 40 -17.69 5.87 -5.26
CA CYS A 40 -18.85 5.01 -5.35
C CYS A 40 -19.07 4.19 -4.07
N MET A 41 -20.31 3.76 -3.87
CA MET A 41 -20.65 2.77 -2.86
C MET A 41 -20.56 1.38 -3.47
N ILE A 42 -19.81 0.50 -2.85
CA ILE A 42 -19.71 -0.91 -3.23
C ILE A 42 -20.79 -1.68 -2.49
N ARG A 43 -21.58 -2.48 -3.22
CA ARG A 43 -22.63 -3.32 -2.63
C ARG A 43 -22.69 -4.69 -3.28
N TYR A 44 -22.83 -5.72 -2.46
CA TYR A 44 -23.12 -7.07 -2.92
C TYR A 44 -23.76 -7.90 -1.81
N GLU A 45 -24.35 -9.02 -2.19
CA GLU A 45 -25.01 -9.92 -1.25
C GLU A 45 -24.42 -11.31 -1.39
N THR A 46 -23.77 -11.78 -0.33
CA THR A 46 -23.16 -13.10 -0.28
C THR A 46 -23.98 -14.04 0.60
N ARG A 47 -23.79 -15.35 0.45
CA ARG A 47 -24.42 -16.34 1.33
C ARG A 47 -23.41 -16.83 2.34
N CYS A 48 -23.76 -16.76 3.62
CA CYS A 48 -22.94 -17.39 4.66
C CYS A 48 -22.91 -18.90 4.46
N SER A 49 -21.72 -19.46 4.25
CA SER A 49 -21.49 -20.90 4.02
C SER A 49 -22.09 -21.78 5.11
N ASN A 50 -22.14 -21.28 6.35
CA ASN A 50 -22.54 -22.06 7.52
C ASN A 50 -24.05 -21.97 7.85
N SER A 51 -24.73 -20.88 7.45
CA SER A 51 -26.12 -20.62 7.86
C SER A 51 -27.09 -20.45 6.70
N GLY A 52 -26.59 -20.36 5.47
CA GLY A 52 -27.38 -20.05 4.27
C GLY A 52 -28.00 -18.64 4.28
N LYS A 53 -27.79 -17.86 5.35
CA LYS A 53 -28.30 -16.48 5.45
C LYS A 53 -27.61 -15.61 4.42
N ARG A 54 -28.41 -14.76 3.78
CA ARG A 54 -27.91 -13.73 2.88
C ARG A 54 -27.34 -12.59 3.72
N LEU A 55 -26.09 -12.24 3.47
CA LEU A 55 -25.37 -11.16 4.14
C LEU A 55 -25.13 -10.04 3.14
N LEU A 56 -25.71 -8.88 3.42
CA LEU A 56 -25.45 -7.68 2.63
C LEU A 56 -24.11 -7.09 3.04
N LYS A 57 -23.21 -6.93 2.08
CA LYS A 57 -21.91 -6.29 2.25
C LYS A 57 -21.95 -4.92 1.58
N ARG A 58 -21.35 -3.94 2.27
CA ARG A 58 -21.24 -2.56 1.83
C ARG A 58 -19.85 -2.02 2.15
N GLY A 59 -19.36 -1.13 1.32
CA GLY A 59 -18.12 -0.41 1.51
C GLY A 59 -18.03 0.78 0.56
N SER A 60 -16.92 1.50 0.63
CA SER A 60 -16.60 2.56 -0.30
C SER A 60 -15.60 2.07 -1.34
N GLY A 61 -15.60 2.73 -2.48
CA GLY A 61 -14.59 2.54 -3.51
C GLY A 61 -14.50 3.78 -4.38
N PHE A 62 -13.55 3.80 -5.30
CA PHE A 62 -13.42 4.91 -6.22
C PHE A 62 -12.87 4.48 -7.56
N TYR A 63 -13.25 5.21 -8.60
CA TYR A 63 -12.73 5.05 -9.94
C TYR A 63 -11.38 5.77 -10.05
N ALA A 64 -10.34 5.04 -10.43
CA ALA A 64 -8.97 5.53 -10.49
C ALA A 64 -8.31 5.18 -11.82
N LYS A 65 -7.35 6.01 -12.22
CA LYS A 65 -6.47 5.77 -13.36
C LYS A 65 -5.02 5.82 -12.90
N ALA A 66 -4.26 4.77 -13.16
CA ALA A 66 -2.85 4.69 -12.79
C ALA A 66 -2.04 3.96 -13.86
N LYS A 67 -0.73 4.25 -13.91
CA LYS A 67 0.22 3.54 -14.77
C LYS A 67 0.83 2.36 -14.02
N ILE A 68 0.75 1.19 -14.62
CA ILE A 68 1.33 -0.06 -14.11
C ILE A 68 2.18 -0.64 -15.25
N PHE A 69 3.49 -0.73 -15.03
CA PHE A 69 4.49 -1.05 -16.06
C PHE A 69 4.37 -0.17 -17.32
N GLY A 70 4.09 1.12 -17.13
CA GLY A 70 3.92 2.08 -18.23
C GLY A 70 2.57 2.01 -18.96
N VAL A 71 1.74 1.00 -18.69
CA VAL A 71 0.40 0.86 -19.26
C VAL A 71 -0.63 1.53 -18.35
N GLU A 72 -1.50 2.34 -18.92
CA GLU A 72 -2.58 3.00 -18.18
C GLU A 72 -3.74 2.03 -17.92
N TYR A 73 -4.18 1.95 -16.67
CA TYR A 73 -5.32 1.15 -16.26
C TYR A 73 -6.35 2.03 -15.56
N CYS A 74 -7.60 1.91 -16.02
CA CYS A 74 -8.78 2.45 -15.37
C CYS A 74 -9.47 1.34 -14.57
N CYS A 75 -9.66 1.55 -13.27
CA CYS A 75 -10.18 0.51 -12.38
C CYS A 75 -10.96 1.10 -11.20
N ILE A 76 -11.81 0.26 -10.59
CA ILE A 76 -12.36 0.50 -9.27
C ILE A 76 -11.37 0.02 -8.24
N VAL A 77 -11.09 0.87 -7.27
CA VAL A 77 -10.23 0.56 -6.14
C VAL A 77 -11.05 0.54 -4.85
N THR A 78 -10.82 -0.45 -4.00
CA THR A 78 -11.43 -0.58 -2.67
C THR A 78 -10.49 -1.38 -1.75
N ASN A 79 -10.89 -1.71 -0.52
CA ASN A 79 -10.11 -2.60 0.34
C ASN A 79 -10.33 -4.09 0.01
N ASN A 80 -9.33 -4.93 0.29
CA ASN A 80 -9.46 -6.38 0.18
C ASN A 80 -10.55 -6.92 1.11
N HIS A 81 -10.70 -6.40 2.32
CA HIS A 81 -11.78 -6.85 3.21
C HIS A 81 -13.19 -6.44 2.73
N VAL A 82 -13.29 -5.47 1.81
CA VAL A 82 -14.56 -5.11 1.15
C VAL A 82 -14.83 -6.08 0.00
N ILE A 83 -13.85 -6.34 -0.87
CA ILE A 83 -13.94 -7.37 -1.92
C ILE A 83 -12.63 -8.18 -1.93
N SER A 84 -12.68 -9.43 -1.47
CA SER A 84 -11.48 -10.25 -1.29
C SER A 84 -11.24 -11.28 -2.40
N CYS A 85 -12.21 -11.50 -3.28
CA CYS A 85 -12.09 -12.48 -4.36
C CYS A 85 -12.91 -12.11 -5.60
N THR A 86 -12.59 -12.78 -6.70
CA THR A 86 -13.22 -12.61 -8.02
C THR A 86 -14.72 -12.90 -7.98
N GLU A 87 -15.16 -13.87 -7.18
CA GLU A 87 -16.58 -14.26 -7.07
C GLU A 87 -17.42 -13.15 -6.45
N ASP A 88 -16.93 -12.56 -5.35
CA ASP A 88 -17.56 -11.41 -4.71
C ASP A 88 -17.56 -10.20 -5.66
N ALA A 89 -16.44 -9.96 -6.36
CA ALA A 89 -16.33 -8.89 -7.34
C ALA A 89 -17.34 -9.06 -8.49
N LEU A 90 -17.60 -10.29 -8.94
CA LEU A 90 -18.50 -10.58 -10.06
C LEU A 90 -19.96 -10.24 -9.75
N ILE A 91 -20.38 -10.43 -8.50
CA ILE A 91 -21.75 -10.12 -8.05
C ILE A 91 -21.88 -8.71 -7.46
N ALA A 92 -20.76 -8.00 -7.29
CA ALA A 92 -20.74 -6.67 -6.75
C ALA A 92 -21.08 -5.60 -7.79
N ILE A 93 -21.70 -4.54 -7.28
CA ILE A 93 -22.00 -3.33 -8.01
C ILE A 93 -21.33 -2.13 -7.35
N ALA A 94 -20.86 -1.21 -8.18
CA ALA A 94 -20.44 0.12 -7.80
C ALA A 94 -21.59 1.11 -8.08
N ILE A 95 -22.01 1.86 -7.08
CA ILE A 95 -23.10 2.83 -7.17
C ILE A 95 -22.50 4.23 -7.04
N PHE A 96 -22.34 4.91 -8.17
CA PHE A 96 -21.86 6.29 -8.24
C PHE A 96 -23.01 7.27 -8.00
N HIS A 97 -22.69 8.52 -7.64
CA HIS A 97 -23.70 9.57 -7.41
C HIS A 97 -24.82 9.16 -6.42
N TYR A 98 -24.53 8.25 -5.49
CA TYR A 98 -25.45 7.91 -4.40
C TYR A 98 -25.44 9.04 -3.35
N GLU A 99 -26.10 10.15 -3.66
CA GLU A 99 -26.20 11.35 -2.80
C GLU A 99 -27.49 11.37 -1.97
N ARG A 100 -28.48 10.56 -2.34
CA ARG A 100 -29.75 10.37 -1.65
C ARG A 100 -30.22 8.93 -1.79
N GLU A 101 -31.07 8.48 -0.88
CA GLU A 101 -31.67 7.15 -0.94
C GLU A 101 -32.35 6.89 -2.28
N ASN A 102 -32.22 5.65 -2.78
CA ASN A 102 -32.79 5.20 -4.06
C ASN A 102 -32.33 5.99 -5.31
N GLN A 103 -31.23 6.75 -5.22
CA GLN A 103 -30.58 7.40 -6.35
C GLN A 103 -29.23 6.73 -6.66
N GLY A 104 -28.63 7.11 -7.79
CA GLY A 104 -27.28 6.70 -8.17
C GLY A 104 -27.20 5.89 -9.45
N ILE A 105 -26.01 5.81 -9.98
CA ILE A 105 -25.68 5.13 -11.23
C ILE A 105 -24.99 3.83 -10.88
N THR A 106 -25.66 2.73 -11.22
CA THR A 106 -25.16 1.38 -10.93
C THR A 106 -24.30 0.88 -12.08
N VAL A 107 -23.07 0.46 -11.76
CA VAL A 107 -22.12 -0.14 -12.70
C VAL A 107 -21.69 -1.50 -12.16
N GLN A 108 -21.65 -2.50 -13.04
CA GLN A 108 -21.13 -3.82 -12.70
C GLN A 108 -19.60 -3.81 -12.74
N LEU A 109 -18.98 -4.43 -11.75
CA LEU A 109 -17.55 -4.67 -11.78
C LEU A 109 -17.21 -5.75 -12.82
N ARG A 110 -16.01 -5.65 -13.38
CA ARG A 110 -15.48 -6.54 -14.43
C ARG A 110 -14.18 -7.19 -13.98
N PRO A 111 -14.22 -8.10 -12.98
CA PRO A 111 -13.01 -8.76 -12.49
C PRO A 111 -12.32 -9.63 -13.56
N ASN A 112 -13.05 -10.02 -14.62
CA ASN A 112 -12.51 -10.70 -15.78
C ASN A 112 -11.62 -9.80 -16.67
N LYS A 113 -11.80 -8.47 -16.63
CA LYS A 113 -10.92 -7.51 -17.31
C LYS A 113 -9.66 -7.24 -16.48
N LEU A 114 -9.85 -7.05 -15.18
CA LEU A 114 -8.77 -6.81 -14.23
C LEU A 114 -9.24 -7.22 -12.83
N PHE A 115 -8.44 -8.02 -12.13
CA PHE A 115 -8.62 -8.27 -10.71
C PHE A 115 -7.27 -8.55 -10.07
N HIS A 116 -6.90 -7.77 -9.07
CA HIS A 116 -5.78 -8.05 -8.17
C HIS A 116 -6.14 -7.59 -6.78
N THR A 117 -5.74 -8.35 -5.77
CA THR A 117 -6.02 -8.06 -4.37
C THR A 117 -4.84 -8.42 -3.49
N ASN A 118 -4.61 -7.64 -2.45
CA ASN A 118 -3.56 -7.87 -1.48
C ASN A 118 -4.13 -7.71 -0.07
N LYS A 119 -4.04 -8.76 0.73
CA LYS A 119 -4.57 -8.78 2.10
C LYS A 119 -3.72 -7.99 3.10
N GLU A 120 -2.41 -7.92 2.90
CA GLU A 120 -1.47 -7.24 3.81
C GLU A 120 -1.64 -5.73 3.71
N LEU A 121 -1.58 -5.19 2.48
CA LEU A 121 -1.85 -3.79 2.18
C LEU A 121 -3.34 -3.46 2.20
N ASP A 122 -4.19 -4.49 2.15
CA ASP A 122 -5.64 -4.45 2.20
C ASP A 122 -6.27 -3.59 1.11
N TYR A 123 -5.99 -3.93 -0.14
CA TYR A 123 -6.60 -3.30 -1.30
C TYR A 123 -7.05 -4.32 -2.34
N SER A 124 -7.99 -3.91 -3.18
CA SER A 124 -8.40 -4.62 -4.39
C SER A 124 -8.53 -3.62 -5.54
N VAL A 125 -7.96 -3.96 -6.69
CA VAL A 125 -8.17 -3.26 -7.97
C VAL A 125 -9.00 -4.14 -8.90
N ILE A 126 -10.06 -3.58 -9.44
CA ILE A 126 -11.11 -4.33 -10.15
C ILE A 126 -11.47 -3.60 -11.43
N GLY A 127 -11.51 -4.31 -12.54
CA GLY A 127 -11.84 -3.74 -13.85
C GLY A 127 -13.25 -3.18 -13.92
N VAL A 128 -13.46 -2.24 -14.83
CA VAL A 128 -14.77 -1.67 -15.15
C VAL A 128 -14.94 -1.58 -16.66
N ASP A 129 -16.15 -1.28 -17.13
CA ASP A 129 -16.38 -0.91 -18.52
C ASP A 129 -16.43 0.62 -18.65
N GLU A 130 -15.36 1.21 -19.19
CA GLU A 130 -15.24 2.67 -19.32
C GLU A 130 -16.31 3.27 -20.24
N HIS A 131 -16.72 2.55 -21.30
CA HIS A 131 -17.78 2.99 -22.19
C HIS A 131 -19.14 2.95 -21.50
N GLN A 132 -19.40 1.92 -20.69
CA GLN A 132 -20.60 1.86 -19.86
C GLN A 132 -20.64 3.01 -18.84
N LEU A 133 -19.51 3.29 -18.18
CA LEU A 133 -19.41 4.30 -17.14
C LEU A 133 -19.62 5.71 -17.72
N SER A 134 -18.88 6.06 -18.77
CA SER A 134 -18.99 7.34 -19.49
C SER A 134 -20.34 7.51 -20.18
N GLY A 135 -20.92 6.44 -20.73
CA GLY A 135 -22.26 6.45 -21.31
C GLY A 135 -23.38 6.62 -20.28
N ALA A 136 -23.18 6.11 -19.06
CA ALA A 136 -24.15 6.26 -17.97
C ALA A 136 -24.12 7.67 -17.36
N ASN A 137 -22.93 8.26 -17.22
CA ASN A 137 -22.79 9.68 -16.87
C ASN A 137 -21.42 10.22 -17.31
N PRO A 138 -21.39 11.23 -18.20
CA PRO A 138 -20.14 11.81 -18.70
C PRO A 138 -19.36 12.62 -17.64
N GLN A 139 -19.92 12.80 -16.43
CA GLN A 139 -19.26 13.53 -15.32
C GLN A 139 -18.48 12.62 -14.37
N ILE A 140 -18.44 11.31 -14.61
CA ILE A 140 -17.64 10.37 -13.82
C ILE A 140 -16.28 10.21 -14.51
N PHE A 141 -15.26 10.82 -13.91
CA PHE A 141 -13.87 10.75 -14.36
C PHE A 141 -13.05 9.96 -13.33
N PRO A 142 -12.00 9.25 -13.77
CA PRO A 142 -11.13 8.59 -12.81
C PRO A 142 -10.30 9.63 -12.05
N ILE A 143 -9.99 9.33 -10.79
CA ILE A 143 -8.94 10.04 -10.06
C ILE A 143 -7.60 9.58 -10.62
N GLU A 144 -6.86 10.50 -11.22
CA GLU A 144 -5.54 10.21 -11.79
C GLU A 144 -4.49 10.10 -10.68
N TYR A 145 -3.69 9.03 -10.75
CA TYR A 145 -2.51 8.85 -9.92
C TYR A 145 -1.26 8.85 -10.81
N SER A 146 -0.45 9.90 -10.68
CA SER A 146 0.84 10.03 -11.34
C SER A 146 2.00 9.69 -10.41
N GLU A 147 1.96 10.23 -9.19
CA GLU A 147 3.01 10.07 -8.18
C GLU A 147 2.41 10.25 -6.78
N GLN A 148 3.18 9.84 -5.77
CA GLN A 148 2.78 9.99 -4.38
C GLN A 148 2.93 11.45 -3.95
N PRO A 149 1.85 12.15 -3.55
CA PRO A 149 1.96 13.51 -3.06
C PRO A 149 2.81 13.57 -1.78
N GLN A 150 3.63 14.62 -1.69
CA GLN A 150 4.53 14.90 -0.57
C GLN A 150 3.82 15.67 0.55
N ALA A 151 2.77 15.08 1.12
CA ALA A 151 2.05 15.66 2.25
C ALA A 151 2.88 15.60 3.53
N SER A 152 2.64 16.54 4.45
CA SER A 152 3.31 16.64 5.75
C SER A 152 2.33 16.45 6.90
N VAL A 153 2.85 16.14 8.09
CA VAL A 153 2.05 16.16 9.32
C VAL A 153 1.49 17.57 9.54
N GLY A 154 0.20 17.65 9.88
CA GLY A 154 -0.55 18.90 10.03
C GLY A 154 -1.29 19.35 8.77
N ASP A 155 -0.96 18.79 7.60
CA ASP A 155 -1.68 19.05 6.36
C ASP A 155 -3.08 18.45 6.40
N ASP A 156 -4.00 19.10 5.69
CA ASP A 156 -5.37 18.63 5.59
C ASP A 156 -5.56 17.62 4.46
N ILE A 157 -6.45 16.66 4.73
CA ILE A 157 -6.90 15.65 3.79
C ILE A 157 -8.42 15.72 3.60
N PHE A 158 -8.89 15.25 2.47
CA PHE A 158 -10.30 15.08 2.14
C PHE A 158 -10.60 13.61 1.94
N ILE A 159 -11.70 13.13 2.51
CA ILE A 159 -12.19 11.77 2.29
C ILE A 159 -13.65 11.86 1.88
N PHE A 160 -13.94 11.52 0.63
CA PHE A 160 -15.31 11.28 0.16
C PHE A 160 -15.67 9.81 0.40
N GLN A 161 -16.81 9.55 1.02
CA GLN A 161 -17.10 8.24 1.60
C GLN A 161 -18.58 7.91 1.71
N HIS A 162 -18.88 6.63 1.87
CA HIS A 162 -20.21 6.08 2.14
C HIS A 162 -20.27 5.46 3.55
N PRO A 163 -20.23 6.27 4.61
CA PRO A 163 -20.31 5.77 5.98
C PRO A 163 -21.63 5.04 6.19
N MET A 164 -21.59 3.91 6.87
CA MET A 164 -22.66 2.91 7.06
C MET A 164 -23.30 2.41 5.75
N GLY A 165 -22.64 2.62 4.61
CA GLY A 165 -23.21 2.39 3.28
C GLY A 165 -24.40 3.31 2.97
N MET A 166 -24.44 4.48 3.60
CA MET A 166 -25.45 5.53 3.41
C MET A 166 -25.06 6.49 2.28
N PRO A 167 -25.89 7.49 1.92
CA PRO A 167 -25.53 8.49 0.93
C PRO A 167 -24.17 9.14 1.21
N LYS A 168 -23.49 9.55 0.13
CA LYS A 168 -22.11 10.05 0.18
C LYS A 168 -21.99 11.22 1.16
N GLN A 169 -20.93 11.19 1.94
CA GLN A 169 -20.52 12.24 2.85
C GLN A 169 -19.04 12.54 2.62
N PHE A 170 -18.55 13.61 3.24
CA PHE A 170 -17.13 13.91 3.24
C PHE A 170 -16.65 14.30 4.63
N SER A 171 -15.39 13.99 4.92
CA SER A 171 -14.65 14.49 6.07
C SER A 171 -13.43 15.27 5.58
N TYR A 172 -13.03 16.27 6.34
CA TYR A 172 -11.84 17.08 6.08
C TYR A 172 -11.12 17.28 7.40
N GLU A 173 -9.87 16.82 7.49
CA GLU A 173 -9.12 16.89 8.74
C GLU A 173 -7.61 16.63 8.54
N LYS A 174 -6.82 16.71 9.61
CA LYS A 174 -5.36 16.70 9.55
C LYS A 174 -4.73 15.31 9.57
N ILE A 175 -3.61 15.23 8.85
CA ILE A 175 -2.60 14.18 9.00
C ILE A 175 -1.92 14.36 10.35
N ILE A 176 -1.88 13.30 11.15
CA ILE A 176 -1.16 13.29 12.44
C ILE A 176 0.19 12.59 12.35
N HIS A 177 0.34 11.65 11.41
CA HIS A 177 1.56 10.90 11.23
C HIS A 177 1.64 10.27 9.85
N ILE A 178 2.85 10.13 9.31
CA ILE A 178 3.12 9.38 8.08
C ILE A 178 4.22 8.39 8.38
N GLN A 179 3.93 7.11 8.24
CA GLN A 179 4.87 6.02 8.45
C GLN A 179 4.57 4.92 7.44
N HIS A 180 5.43 4.78 6.44
CA HIS A 180 5.26 3.77 5.39
C HIS A 180 5.00 2.37 5.98
N PRO A 181 4.03 1.62 5.45
CA PRO A 181 3.24 1.90 4.23
C PRO A 181 1.96 2.74 4.45
N PHE A 182 1.83 3.42 5.59
CA PHE A 182 0.59 4.03 6.04
C PHE A 182 0.68 5.55 6.26
N VAL A 183 -0.49 6.19 6.17
CA VAL A 183 -0.74 7.56 6.66
C VAL A 183 -1.82 7.50 7.72
N TYR A 184 -1.70 8.35 8.75
CA TYR A 184 -2.57 8.41 9.92
C TYR A 184 -3.16 9.81 10.04
N TYR A 185 -4.44 9.89 10.38
CA TYR A 185 -5.22 11.12 10.43
C TYR A 185 -6.40 11.00 11.40
N ILE A 186 -7.02 12.12 11.76
CA ILE A 186 -8.16 12.16 12.69
C ILE A 186 -9.50 12.50 12.01
N ALA A 187 -9.55 12.37 10.68
CA ALA A 187 -10.79 12.54 9.91
C ALA A 187 -11.87 11.54 10.36
N ASP A 188 -13.10 12.02 10.51
CA ASP A 188 -14.24 11.19 10.90
C ASP A 188 -14.57 10.12 9.85
N THR A 189 -14.65 8.86 10.28
CA THR A 189 -15.06 7.73 9.44
C THR A 189 -15.97 6.79 10.22
N SER A 190 -16.62 5.87 9.53
CA SER A 190 -17.46 4.84 10.15
C SER A 190 -17.36 3.54 9.35
N GLU A 191 -17.93 2.45 9.85
CA GLU A 191 -18.07 1.22 9.05
C GLU A 191 -18.65 1.57 7.68
N GLY A 192 -18.14 0.99 6.59
CA GLY A 192 -18.53 1.35 5.23
C GLY A 192 -17.72 2.47 4.57
N SER A 193 -16.99 3.29 5.33
CA SER A 193 -15.98 4.22 4.77
C SER A 193 -14.76 3.53 4.17
N SER A 194 -14.50 2.28 4.58
CA SER A 194 -13.38 1.48 4.08
C SER A 194 -13.37 1.39 2.56
N GLY A 195 -12.23 1.71 1.96
CA GLY A 195 -12.01 1.73 0.52
C GLY A 195 -12.14 3.13 -0.09
N SER A 196 -12.48 4.15 0.69
CA SER A 196 -12.50 5.55 0.24
C SER A 196 -11.12 6.10 -0.10
N PRO A 197 -11.02 7.01 -1.08
CA PRO A 197 -9.77 7.70 -1.36
C PRO A 197 -9.48 8.74 -0.28
N VAL A 198 -8.24 8.77 0.17
CA VAL A 198 -7.68 9.85 0.99
C VAL A 198 -6.96 10.79 0.05
N LEU A 199 -7.39 12.05 0.03
CA LEU A 199 -6.91 13.06 -0.92
C LEU A 199 -6.17 14.17 -0.18
N TRP A 200 -4.96 14.50 -0.60
CA TRP A 200 -4.25 15.70 -0.17
C TRP A 200 -4.29 16.72 -1.31
N LYS A 201 -4.80 17.93 -1.07
CA LYS A 201 -5.01 18.94 -2.13
C LYS A 201 -5.72 18.38 -3.39
N LEU A 202 -6.69 17.46 -3.20
CA LEU A 202 -7.41 16.73 -4.27
C LEU A 202 -6.53 15.83 -5.15
N GLN A 203 -5.34 15.47 -4.69
CA GLN A 203 -4.49 14.44 -5.28
C GLN A 203 -4.64 13.14 -4.49
N LEU A 204 -4.70 12.01 -5.18
CA LEU A 204 -4.84 10.70 -4.53
C LEU A 204 -3.58 10.36 -3.73
N MET A 205 -3.73 10.26 -2.41
CA MET A 205 -2.62 9.98 -1.49
C MET A 205 -2.66 8.55 -0.96
N ALA A 206 -3.84 8.06 -0.56
CA ALA A 206 -3.98 6.77 0.10
C ALA A 206 -5.40 6.20 -0.07
N ILE A 207 -5.60 4.96 0.39
CA ILE A 207 -6.92 4.35 0.55
C ILE A 207 -7.22 4.23 2.04
N HIS A 208 -8.36 4.74 2.48
CA HIS A 208 -8.83 4.56 3.85
C HIS A 208 -9.10 3.09 4.15
N LYS A 209 -8.62 2.60 5.30
CA LYS A 209 -8.75 1.21 5.74
C LYS A 209 -9.63 1.12 6.99
N VAL A 210 -9.01 1.24 8.17
CA VAL A 210 -9.65 1.26 9.49
C VAL A 210 -8.63 1.76 10.52
N GLY A 211 -9.07 2.64 11.41
CA GLY A 211 -8.29 3.20 12.49
C GLY A 211 -8.17 2.35 13.76
N SER A 212 -7.63 2.97 14.81
CA SER A 212 -7.77 2.53 16.19
C SER A 212 -8.76 3.45 16.89
N GLU A 213 -9.96 2.96 17.18
CA GLU A 213 -10.96 3.73 17.96
C GLU A 213 -10.41 4.08 19.35
N LYS A 214 -9.65 3.16 19.95
CA LYS A 214 -9.04 3.35 21.27
C LYS A 214 -8.06 4.51 21.30
N ASP A 215 -7.27 4.65 20.24
CA ASP A 215 -6.21 5.66 20.15
C ASP A 215 -6.67 6.91 19.39
N GLY A 216 -7.92 6.94 18.93
CA GLY A 216 -8.55 8.11 18.32
C GLY A 216 -8.00 8.49 16.95
N TYR A 217 -7.46 7.54 16.17
CA TYR A 217 -6.92 7.82 14.85
C TYR A 217 -7.48 6.86 13.79
N ASN A 218 -7.54 7.35 12.56
CA ASN A 218 -7.74 6.57 11.34
C ASN A 218 -6.44 6.37 10.58
N LYS A 219 -6.39 5.33 9.74
CA LYS A 219 -5.23 5.05 8.89
C LYS A 219 -5.64 4.69 7.46
N GLY A 220 -4.78 5.02 6.52
CA GLY A 220 -4.89 4.59 5.13
C GLY A 220 -3.58 4.01 4.61
N THR A 221 -3.69 3.12 3.63
CA THR A 221 -2.53 2.58 2.90
C THR A 221 -2.13 3.56 1.81
N LEU A 222 -0.87 4.02 1.81
CA LEU A 222 -0.34 4.92 0.78
C LEU A 222 -0.49 4.31 -0.60
N PHE A 223 -0.92 5.11 -1.58
CA PHE A 223 -1.22 4.60 -2.91
C PHE A 223 0.06 4.20 -3.66
N SER A 224 1.21 4.79 -3.32
CA SER A 224 2.53 4.34 -3.78
C SER A 224 2.82 2.88 -3.47
N GLU A 225 2.41 2.40 -2.31
CA GLU A 225 2.66 1.02 -1.87
C GLU A 225 1.82 0.03 -2.67
N ILE A 226 0.61 0.45 -3.03
CA ILE A 226 -0.28 -0.31 -3.92
C ILE A 226 0.33 -0.38 -5.32
N ILE A 227 0.81 0.74 -5.84
CA ILE A 227 1.46 0.78 -7.15
C ILE A 227 2.74 -0.07 -7.14
N ASN A 228 3.55 -0.02 -6.08
CA ASN A 228 4.72 -0.88 -5.93
C ASN A 228 4.34 -2.37 -5.91
N ASP A 229 3.31 -2.76 -5.15
CA ASP A 229 2.82 -4.15 -5.14
C ASP A 229 2.35 -4.61 -6.52
N LEU A 230 1.60 -3.75 -7.25
CA LEU A 230 1.14 -4.04 -8.60
C LEU A 230 2.29 -4.17 -9.61
N HIS A 231 3.40 -3.45 -9.42
CA HIS A 231 4.63 -3.60 -10.20
C HIS A 231 5.48 -4.82 -9.83
N ILE A 232 5.23 -5.45 -8.67
CA ILE A 232 5.94 -6.67 -8.24
C ILE A 232 5.11 -7.91 -8.58
N GLY A 233 3.78 -7.82 -8.51
CA GLY A 233 2.85 -8.92 -8.68
C GLY A 233 2.96 -9.63 -10.04
N CYS A 234 3.34 -10.91 -10.01
CA CYS A 234 3.51 -11.74 -11.21
C CYS A 234 2.20 -12.15 -11.92
N HIS A 235 1.04 -11.62 -11.50
CA HIS A 235 -0.29 -12.03 -11.97
C HIS A 235 -1.17 -10.87 -12.46
N PHE A 236 -0.60 -9.70 -12.73
CA PHE A 236 -1.35 -8.64 -13.37
C PHE A 236 -1.72 -9.09 -14.80
N ASN A 237 -3.00 -9.45 -15.00
CA ASN A 237 -3.50 -9.91 -16.29
C ASN A 237 -3.37 -8.77 -17.31
N ASN A 238 -2.30 -8.81 -18.10
CA ASN A 238 -2.11 -7.90 -19.22
C ASN A 238 -3.01 -8.36 -20.38
N PRO A 239 -4.00 -7.57 -20.81
CA PRO A 239 -4.86 -7.96 -21.94
C PRO A 239 -4.10 -8.04 -23.27
N ASN A 240 -2.89 -7.46 -23.37
CA ASN A 240 -2.11 -7.37 -24.61
C ASN A 240 -0.74 -8.08 -24.55
N GLY A 241 -0.48 -8.92 -23.54
CA GLY A 241 0.79 -9.66 -23.41
C GLY A 241 0.73 -11.06 -24.01
N ILE A 242 1.60 -11.34 -25.00
CA ILE A 242 1.81 -12.67 -25.58
C ILE A 242 1.94 -13.73 -24.48
N SER A 243 1.09 -14.75 -24.53
CA SER A 243 1.11 -15.90 -23.65
C SER A 243 2.47 -16.62 -23.71
N SER A 244 3.37 -16.33 -22.78
CA SER A 244 4.48 -17.23 -22.48
C SER A 244 3.93 -18.36 -21.63
N LYS A 245 3.40 -19.40 -22.28
CA LYS A 245 3.13 -20.70 -21.68
C LYS A 245 4.42 -21.24 -21.03
N ARG A 246 4.56 -21.09 -19.71
CA ARG A 246 5.30 -22.05 -18.87
C ARG A 246 4.45 -22.30 -17.63
N GLY A 247 3.80 -23.46 -17.63
CA GLY A 247 2.94 -23.89 -16.54
C GLY A 247 3.76 -24.09 -15.26
N PHE A 248 3.30 -23.46 -14.18
CA PHE A 248 3.56 -23.92 -12.83
C PHE A 248 2.22 -24.35 -12.26
N ASN A 249 1.98 -25.66 -12.28
CA ASN A 249 0.86 -26.27 -11.57
C ASN A 249 1.06 -26.03 -10.07
N CYS A 250 0.27 -25.14 -9.50
CA CYS A 250 0.19 -24.95 -8.06
C CYS A 250 -0.94 -25.82 -7.54
N VAL A 251 -0.58 -27.01 -7.06
CA VAL A 251 -1.47 -27.95 -6.37
C VAL A 251 -2.11 -27.24 -5.16
N ALA A 252 -3.44 -27.21 -5.13
CA ALA A 252 -4.22 -26.84 -3.97
C ALA A 252 -3.77 -27.68 -2.75
N ARG A 253 -3.27 -27.03 -1.70
CA ARG A 253 -3.07 -27.68 -0.40
C ARG A 253 -4.10 -27.17 0.58
N ASN A 254 -4.93 -28.13 0.98
CA ASN A 254 -5.97 -28.03 1.99
C ASN A 254 -5.43 -27.49 3.32
N SER A 255 -6.30 -26.74 3.98
CA SER A 255 -6.29 -26.39 5.40
C SER A 255 -5.89 -27.53 6.34
N PRO A 256 -5.18 -27.26 7.45
CA PRO A 256 -5.24 -28.10 8.64
C PRO A 256 -6.16 -27.50 9.71
N ARG A 257 -7.00 -28.38 10.25
CA ARG A 257 -7.80 -28.20 11.46
C ARG A 257 -6.91 -28.21 12.72
N GLU A 258 -7.42 -27.58 13.77
CA GLU A 258 -6.93 -27.58 15.15
C GLU A 258 -6.75 -29.01 15.72
N MET A 259 -5.74 -29.21 16.59
CA MET A 259 -5.88 -29.83 17.92
C MET A 259 -4.54 -29.88 18.70
N GLU A 260 -4.70 -29.91 20.02
CA GLU A 260 -3.79 -29.65 21.14
C GLU A 260 -2.72 -30.72 21.46
N GLU A 261 -1.75 -30.28 22.28
CA GLU A 261 -0.97 -30.96 23.34
C GLU A 261 -0.53 -32.44 23.19
N ASN A 262 0.78 -32.72 23.35
CA ASN A 262 1.42 -33.00 24.64
C ASN A 262 2.78 -33.74 24.51
N SER A 263 3.76 -33.26 25.29
CA SER A 263 4.84 -33.98 25.98
C SER A 263 6.01 -34.71 25.24
N SER A 264 7.21 -34.40 25.77
CA SER A 264 8.30 -35.31 26.19
C SER A 264 9.50 -35.63 25.26
N LYS A 265 10.63 -34.99 25.63
CA LYS A 265 11.98 -35.52 25.98
C LYS A 265 12.83 -36.28 24.93
N ARG A 266 14.04 -35.73 24.69
CA ARG A 266 15.44 -36.27 24.86
C ARG A 266 16.41 -35.30 24.16
N VAL A 267 17.33 -34.57 24.83
CA VAL A 267 18.71 -34.91 25.29
C VAL A 267 19.53 -35.59 24.18
N CYS A 268 20.69 -35.11 23.69
CA CYS A 268 21.97 -34.69 24.31
C CYS A 268 22.57 -33.46 23.54
N VAL A 269 23.22 -32.43 24.11
CA VAL A 269 24.52 -32.31 24.82
C VAL A 269 25.71 -32.95 24.10
N GLU A 270 26.58 -32.11 23.53
CA GLU A 270 28.04 -32.17 23.70
C GLU A 270 28.68 -30.81 23.36
N ASN A 271 29.39 -30.24 24.33
CA ASN A 271 30.29 -29.10 24.23
C ASN A 271 31.69 -29.59 23.82
N CYS A 272 32.52 -28.71 23.23
CA CYS A 272 33.92 -28.52 23.63
C CYS A 272 34.46 -27.17 23.09
N ASN A 273 35.02 -26.38 24.00
CA ASN A 273 35.91 -25.23 23.75
C ASN A 273 37.37 -25.72 23.66
N ASP A 274 38.25 -25.01 22.95
CA ASP A 274 39.44 -24.34 23.53
C ASP A 274 40.50 -23.92 22.47
N GLU A 275 41.20 -22.85 22.83
CA GLU A 275 42.17 -22.02 22.10
C GLU A 275 43.58 -22.65 21.89
N LYS A 276 44.29 -22.27 20.81
CA LYS A 276 45.57 -21.49 20.85
C LYS A 276 46.40 -21.53 19.54
N SER A 277 46.65 -20.32 19.02
CA SER A 277 47.86 -19.73 18.41
C SER A 277 49.01 -20.58 17.83
N SER A 278 49.42 -20.26 16.59
CA SER A 278 50.83 -20.12 16.17
C SER A 278 50.98 -19.22 14.92
N GLU A 279 51.91 -18.26 14.97
CA GLU A 279 52.29 -17.27 13.95
C GLU A 279 53.27 -17.79 12.86
N LEU A 280 53.58 -16.87 11.91
CA LEU A 280 54.49 -16.87 10.74
C LEU A 280 53.79 -17.17 9.39
N SER A 281 53.89 -16.38 8.32
CA SER A 281 54.85 -15.33 7.96
C SER A 281 54.31 -14.37 6.89
N LYS A 282 54.84 -13.14 6.94
CA LYS A 282 54.77 -12.01 6.01
C LYS A 282 54.60 -12.35 4.51
N GLY A 283 53.66 -11.66 3.88
CA GLY A 283 53.58 -11.46 2.43
C GLY A 283 52.65 -10.29 2.15
N ALA A 284 53.23 -9.09 2.00
CA ALA A 284 52.50 -7.89 1.63
C ALA A 284 51.83 -8.09 0.27
N ASN A 285 50.49 -8.00 0.24
CA ASN A 285 49.75 -7.66 -0.97
C ASN A 285 48.95 -6.41 -0.61
N LEU A 286 49.35 -5.28 -1.20
CA LEU A 286 48.47 -4.12 -1.30
C LEU A 286 47.23 -4.57 -2.05
N LEU A 287 46.15 -4.87 -1.31
CA LEU A 287 44.83 -4.94 -1.88
C LEU A 287 44.41 -3.49 -2.14
N ASP A 288 44.35 -3.17 -3.42
CA ASP A 288 43.81 -1.93 -3.96
C ASP A 288 42.39 -1.70 -3.42
N GLU A 289 42.26 -0.85 -2.39
CA GLU A 289 40.98 -0.51 -1.72
C GLU A 289 39.96 0.13 -2.68
N THR A 290 40.34 0.46 -3.93
CA THR A 290 39.45 1.08 -4.91
C THR A 290 38.45 0.11 -5.56
N GLN A 291 38.57 -1.20 -5.30
CA GLN A 291 37.77 -2.23 -5.97
C GLN A 291 36.56 -2.73 -5.16
N PHE A 292 36.47 -2.40 -3.88
CA PHE A 292 35.40 -2.87 -2.99
C PHE A 292 34.37 -1.77 -2.70
N PRO A 293 33.07 -2.08 -2.72
CA PRO A 293 32.04 -1.11 -2.38
C PRO A 293 32.16 -0.71 -0.91
N LYS A 294 32.44 0.59 -0.69
CA LYS A 294 32.49 1.20 0.64
C LYS A 294 31.08 1.23 1.25
N ASP A 295 30.99 1.12 2.57
CA ASP A 295 29.69 1.12 3.28
C ASP A 295 28.89 2.41 3.01
N GLU A 296 29.58 3.56 2.85
CA GLU A 296 28.95 4.83 2.46
C GLU A 296 28.30 4.78 1.06
N MET A 297 28.87 4.02 0.13
CA MET A 297 28.30 3.81 -1.21
C MET A 297 27.11 2.86 -1.15
N LEU A 298 27.19 1.80 -0.32
CA LEU A 298 26.07 0.88 -0.10
C LEU A 298 24.88 1.59 0.55
N ASP A 299 25.11 2.53 1.47
CA ASP A 299 24.06 3.32 2.08
C ASP A 299 23.33 4.19 1.05
N LYS A 300 24.07 4.94 0.20
CA LYS A 300 23.48 5.72 -0.90
C LYS A 300 22.70 4.84 -1.88
N LEU A 301 23.29 3.73 -2.32
CA LEU A 301 22.61 2.77 -3.21
C LEU A 301 21.39 2.13 -2.55
N SER A 302 21.41 1.92 -1.23
CA SER A 302 20.28 1.34 -0.51
C SER A 302 19.05 2.23 -0.61
N GLN A 303 19.24 3.55 -0.58
CA GLN A 303 18.17 4.55 -0.73
C GLN A 303 17.59 4.54 -2.14
N GLU A 304 18.42 4.42 -3.17
CA GLU A 304 17.99 4.40 -4.58
C GLU A 304 17.31 3.08 -4.97
N CYS A 305 17.83 1.96 -4.45
CA CYS A 305 17.37 0.62 -4.81
C CYS A 305 16.33 0.05 -3.84
N CYS A 306 15.89 0.83 -2.85
CA CYS A 306 15.01 0.36 -1.77
C CYS A 306 13.70 -0.26 -2.28
N SER A 307 13.17 0.23 -3.39
CA SER A 307 11.92 -0.26 -3.99
C SER A 307 12.06 -1.61 -4.70
N PHE A 308 13.28 -2.05 -5.04
CA PHE A 308 13.53 -3.29 -5.76
C PHE A 308 14.64 -4.16 -5.16
N TYR A 309 15.03 -3.91 -3.90
CA TYR A 309 16.15 -4.56 -3.23
C TYR A 309 16.08 -6.10 -3.26
N LYS A 310 14.89 -6.71 -3.17
CA LYS A 310 14.72 -8.18 -3.30
C LYS A 310 15.08 -8.70 -4.69
N LYS A 311 14.79 -7.93 -5.75
CA LYS A 311 15.11 -8.30 -7.14
C LYS A 311 16.62 -8.17 -7.37
N LEU A 312 17.21 -7.10 -6.85
CA LEU A 312 18.66 -6.92 -6.83
C LEU A 312 19.35 -8.06 -6.06
N ALA A 313 18.86 -8.41 -4.87
CA ALA A 313 19.37 -9.53 -4.06
C ALA A 313 19.44 -10.85 -4.83
N ARG A 314 18.38 -11.18 -5.57
CA ARG A 314 18.30 -12.41 -6.38
C ARG A 314 19.30 -12.39 -7.52
N GLN A 315 19.50 -11.26 -8.19
CA GLN A 315 20.54 -11.13 -9.23
C GLN A 315 21.94 -11.21 -8.65
N LEU A 316 22.13 -10.69 -7.45
CA LEU A 316 23.35 -10.78 -6.66
C LEU A 316 23.54 -12.15 -5.98
N GLN A 317 22.64 -13.11 -6.24
CA GLN A 317 22.69 -14.50 -5.74
C GLN A 317 22.70 -14.61 -4.20
N VAL A 318 22.11 -13.64 -3.50
CA VAL A 318 21.87 -13.73 -2.04
C VAL A 318 20.92 -14.90 -1.78
N LYS A 319 21.23 -15.71 -0.75
CA LYS A 319 20.41 -16.87 -0.38
C LYS A 319 18.97 -16.45 -0.10
N HIS A 320 18.01 -17.17 -0.68
CA HIS A 320 16.59 -16.86 -0.55
C HIS A 320 16.13 -16.83 0.91
N GLU A 321 16.59 -17.79 1.73
CA GLU A 321 16.28 -17.86 3.16
C GLU A 321 16.65 -16.58 3.90
N LYS A 322 17.79 -15.97 3.53
CA LYS A 322 18.30 -14.74 4.13
C LYS A 322 17.56 -13.50 3.65
N ILE A 323 17.15 -13.46 2.38
CA ILE A 323 16.26 -12.41 1.85
C ILE A 323 14.92 -12.43 2.60
N GLU A 324 14.37 -13.62 2.86
CA GLU A 324 13.12 -13.78 3.59
C GLU A 324 13.28 -13.54 5.09
N GLU A 325 14.44 -13.82 5.68
CA GLU A 325 14.80 -13.45 7.06
C GLU A 325 14.84 -11.92 7.20
N ILE A 326 15.61 -11.21 6.35
CA ILE A 326 15.68 -9.74 6.32
C ILE A 326 14.30 -9.11 6.02
N SER A 327 13.49 -9.77 5.19
CA SER A 327 12.11 -9.33 4.93
C SER A 327 11.21 -9.47 6.16
N ARG A 328 11.37 -10.56 6.92
CA ARG A 328 10.52 -10.92 8.08
C ARG A 328 11.02 -10.36 9.40
N ASP A 329 12.27 -9.93 9.51
CA ASP A 329 12.78 -9.32 10.73
C ASP A 329 11.95 -8.08 11.07
N HIS A 330 11.14 -8.23 12.12
CA HIS A 330 10.35 -7.18 12.75
C HIS A 330 11.12 -6.53 13.91
N ILE A 331 12.36 -6.97 14.15
CA ILE A 331 13.21 -6.46 15.22
C ILE A 331 13.97 -5.27 14.65
N ASN A 332 13.48 -4.09 15.03
CA ASN A 332 13.80 -2.75 14.52
C ASN A 332 13.18 -2.41 13.17
N TYR A 333 12.33 -1.38 13.19
CA TYR A 333 11.66 -0.73 12.07
C TYR A 333 12.65 -0.10 11.09
N GLY A 334 13.49 -0.92 10.45
CA GLY A 334 14.34 -0.49 9.34
C GLY A 334 13.47 -0.07 8.16
N SER A 335 13.68 1.14 7.65
CA SER A 335 13.09 1.61 6.40
C SER A 335 13.36 0.62 5.26
N LEU A 336 12.64 0.72 4.12
CA LEU A 336 12.98 -0.08 2.93
C LEU A 336 14.45 0.10 2.51
N ALA A 337 15.03 1.28 2.76
CA ALA A 337 16.44 1.54 2.58
C ALA A 337 17.32 0.72 3.54
N GLU A 338 16.95 0.61 4.81
CA GLU A 338 17.67 -0.24 5.78
C GLU A 338 17.61 -1.73 5.38
N LYS A 339 16.45 -2.22 4.91
CA LYS A 339 16.33 -3.61 4.41
C LYS A 339 17.15 -3.82 3.13
N SER A 340 17.18 -2.81 2.26
CA SER A 340 18.02 -2.79 1.07
C SER A 340 19.50 -2.83 1.44
N TYR A 341 19.90 -2.05 2.45
CA TYR A 341 21.24 -2.02 3.00
C TYR A 341 21.63 -3.37 3.60
N GLN A 342 20.76 -3.98 4.42
CA GLN A 342 20.99 -5.29 5.01
C GLN A 342 21.19 -6.38 3.94
N VAL A 343 20.44 -6.33 2.85
CA VAL A 343 20.62 -7.25 1.71
C VAL A 343 21.93 -7.01 0.97
N LEU A 344 22.29 -5.74 0.72
CA LEU A 344 23.56 -5.39 0.06
C LEU A 344 24.77 -5.75 0.95
N ARG A 345 24.62 -5.60 2.26
CA ARG A 345 25.61 -6.00 3.25
C ARG A 345 25.74 -7.51 3.34
N GLU A 346 24.63 -8.23 3.39
CA GLU A 346 24.62 -9.69 3.34
C GLU A 346 25.29 -10.20 2.05
N TRP A 347 25.00 -9.58 0.90
CA TRP A 347 25.68 -9.89 -0.35
C TRP A 347 27.20 -9.68 -0.25
N LYS A 348 27.64 -8.58 0.38
CA LYS A 348 29.04 -8.26 0.62
C LYS A 348 29.72 -9.25 1.57
N GLU A 349 29.02 -9.72 2.61
CA GLU A 349 29.57 -10.60 3.66
C GLU A 349 29.54 -12.09 3.27
N SER A 350 28.51 -12.56 2.56
CA SER A 350 28.30 -13.99 2.25
C SER A 350 29.13 -14.51 1.05
N ASN A 351 29.83 -13.64 0.32
CA ASN A 351 30.53 -14.02 -0.91
C ASN A 351 32.07 -14.03 -0.74
N ALA A 352 32.64 -15.23 -0.64
CA ALA A 352 34.08 -15.46 -0.37
C ALA A 352 35.05 -15.28 -1.57
N LYS A 353 34.68 -14.50 -2.61
CA LYS A 353 35.57 -14.19 -3.76
C LYS A 353 35.58 -12.67 -4.01
N PRO A 354 36.66 -12.08 -4.57
CA PRO A 354 36.76 -10.64 -4.71
C PRO A 354 35.80 -10.18 -5.82
N PHE A 355 34.61 -9.73 -5.44
CA PHE A 355 33.60 -9.21 -6.36
C PHE A 355 33.64 -7.69 -6.35
N THR A 356 34.05 -7.14 -7.49
CA THR A 356 34.27 -5.72 -7.75
C THR A 356 32.96 -4.96 -7.97
N ASN A 357 33.00 -3.62 -7.83
CA ASN A 357 31.95 -2.66 -8.20
C ASN A 357 31.24 -2.99 -9.53
N GLN A 358 31.96 -3.60 -10.48
CA GLN A 358 31.45 -4.02 -11.77
C GLN A 358 30.30 -5.05 -11.73
N VAL A 359 30.25 -5.95 -10.74
CA VAL A 359 29.15 -6.92 -10.61
C VAL A 359 27.87 -6.23 -10.15
N LEU A 360 28.01 -5.30 -9.20
CA LEU A 360 26.92 -4.48 -8.70
C LEU A 360 26.40 -3.57 -9.82
N GLU A 361 27.29 -2.90 -10.55
CA GLU A 361 26.93 -2.10 -11.72
C GLU A 361 26.25 -2.94 -12.81
N ASN A 362 26.72 -4.15 -13.10
CA ASN A 362 26.08 -5.02 -14.08
C ASN A 362 24.71 -5.51 -13.63
N ALA A 363 24.52 -5.80 -12.34
CA ALA A 363 23.20 -6.14 -11.80
C ALA A 363 22.24 -4.95 -11.90
N LEU A 364 22.69 -3.75 -11.50
CA LEU A 364 21.91 -2.52 -11.63
C LEU A 364 21.57 -2.21 -13.09
N ARG A 365 22.54 -2.28 -14.01
CA ARG A 365 22.32 -2.10 -15.45
C ARG A 365 21.39 -3.16 -16.02
N ASN A 366 21.43 -4.41 -15.56
CA ASN A 366 20.48 -5.42 -16.00
C ASN A 366 19.06 -5.11 -15.51
N LEU A 367 18.92 -4.51 -14.33
CA LEU A 367 17.62 -4.06 -13.83
C LEU A 367 17.11 -2.83 -14.59
N GLU A 368 18.00 -1.89 -14.92
CA GLU A 368 17.71 -0.76 -15.81
C GLU A 368 17.40 -1.20 -17.25
N LEU A 369 18.14 -2.16 -17.81
CA LEU A 369 17.86 -2.72 -19.14
C LEU A 369 16.54 -3.47 -19.15
N ILE A 370 16.12 -4.11 -18.05
CA ILE A 370 14.77 -4.67 -17.93
C ILE A 370 13.71 -3.57 -17.85
N LEU A 371 14.03 -2.38 -17.32
CA LEU A 371 13.16 -1.20 -17.34
C LEU A 371 13.12 -0.53 -18.74
N ILE A 372 14.23 -0.55 -19.49
CA ILE A 372 14.36 0.07 -20.82
C ILE A 372 13.84 -0.85 -21.94
N HIS A 373 13.97 -2.19 -21.81
CA HIS A 373 13.49 -3.14 -22.84
C HIS A 373 11.96 -3.26 -22.95
N VAL A 374 11.21 -2.53 -22.12
CA VAL A 374 9.74 -2.39 -22.24
C VAL A 374 9.36 -1.18 -23.13
N SER A 375 10.32 -0.45 -23.69
CA SER A 375 10.10 0.71 -24.55
C SER A 375 10.55 0.52 -26.00
N LEU A 376 10.08 -0.54 -26.67
CA LEU A 376 10.06 -0.63 -28.14
C LEU A 376 8.71 -1.18 -28.63
#